data_AF-A0A7K5NZE1-F1
#
_entry.id   AF-A0A7K5NZE1-F1
#
_cell.length_a   1.000
_cell.length_b   1.000
_cell.length_c   1.000
_cell.angle_alpha   90.00
_cell.angle_beta   90.00
_cell.angle_gamma   90.00
#
_symmetry.space_group_name_H-M   'P 1'
#
loop_
_entity.id
_entity.type
_entity.pdbx_description
1 polymer ?
#
loop_
_entity_poly.entity_id
_entity_poly.type
_entity_poly.pdbx_seq_one_letter_code
_entity_poly.pdbx_strand_id
1 'polypeptide(L)' 'NLHCTIRLHAVLELITNETARALDLLADQTTQTPTAILQHRMVLDYLRAEEGGICGKL' A
#
# COMPACT_ATOMS: atom_id res chain seq x y z
N ASN A 1 -26.93 34.43 -4.86
CA ASN A 1 -26.72 33.11 -5.49
C ASN A 1 -25.27 32.84 -5.89
N LEU A 2 -24.61 33.67 -6.71
CA LEU A 2 -23.22 33.43 -7.17
C LEU A 2 -22.19 33.21 -6.04
N HIS A 3 -22.22 34.02 -4.98
CA HIS A 3 -21.27 33.89 -3.87
C HIS A 3 -21.43 32.58 -3.08
N CYS A 4 -22.64 32.00 -3.02
CA CYS A 4 -22.88 30.70 -2.40
C CYS A 4 -22.29 29.58 -3.27
N THR A 5 -22.52 29.66 -4.59
CA THR A 5 -21.98 28.70 -5.56
C THR A 5 -20.46 28.66 -5.55
N ILE A 6 -19.78 29.81 -5.48
CA ILE A 6 -18.31 29.88 -5.42
C ILE A 6 -17.77 29.21 -4.15
N ARG A 7 -18.39 29.48 -2.99
CA ARG A 7 -18.00 28.85 -1.73
C ARG A 7 -18.23 27.35 -1.74
N LEU A 8 -19.34 26.89 -2.32
CA LEU A 8 -19.63 25.47 -2.46
C LEU A 8 -18.61 24.78 -3.37
N HIS A 9 -18.22 25.42 -4.47
CA HIS A 9 -17.18 24.89 -5.38
C HIS A 9 -15.83 24.75 -4.67
N ALA A 10 -15.40 25.77 -3.93
CA ALA A 10 -14.15 25.74 -3.19
C ALA A 10 -14.12 24.62 -2.13
N VAL A 11 -15.24 24.42 -1.42
CA VAL A 11 -15.36 23.32 -0.45
C VAL A 11 -15.36 21.95 -1.15
N LEU A 12 -16.01 21.83 -2.31
CA LEU A 12 -16.01 20.60 -3.10
C LEU A 12 -14.60 20.24 -3.57
N GLU A 13 -13.85 21.22 -4.09
CA GLU A 13 -12.46 21.05 -4.51
C GLU A 13 -11.56 20.63 -3.35
N LEU A 14 -11.72 21.25 -2.17
CA LEU A 14 -10.99 20.88 -0.97
C LEU A 14 -11.26 19.41 -0.60
N ILE A 15 -12.53 19.03 -0.46
CA ILE A 15 -12.91 17.66 -0.07
C ILE A 15 -12.40 16.65 -1.11
N THR A 16 -12.51 16.97 -2.40
CA THR A 16 -12.07 16.07 -3.47
C THR A 16 -10.56 15.86 -3.43
N ASN A 17 -9.78 16.93 -3.23
CA ASN A 17 -8.33 16.85 -3.14
C ASN A 17 -7.88 16.06 -1.89
N GLU A 18 -8.46 16.35 -0.73
CA GLU A 18 -8.14 15.61 0.50
C GLU A 18 -8.52 14.12 0.40
N THR A 19 -9.66 13.82 -0.24
CA THR A 19 -10.11 12.45 -0.49
C THR A 19 -9.16 11.72 -1.44
N ALA A 20 -8.73 12.36 -2.54
CA ALA A 20 -7.78 11.77 -3.47
C ALA A 20 -6.45 11.43 -2.78
N ARG A 21 -5.89 12.36 -1.99
CA ARG A 21 -4.66 12.12 -1.21
C ARG A 21 -4.81 10.97 -0.22
N ALA A 22 -5.95 10.85 0.44
CA ALA A 22 -6.20 9.74 1.36
C ALA A 22 -6.28 8.39 0.62
N LEU A 23 -6.90 8.37 -0.56
CA LEU A 23 -6.97 7.18 -1.41
C LEU A 23 -5.59 6.76 -1.92
N ASP A 24 -4.73 7.71 -2.33
CA ASP A 24 -3.37 7.42 -2.75
C ASP A 24 -2.56 6.75 -1.64
N LEU A 25 -2.64 7.28 -0.40
CA LEU A 25 -1.98 6.68 0.77
C LEU A 25 -2.51 5.27 1.09
N LEU A 26 -3.80 5.03 0.90
CA LEU A 26 -4.39 3.70 1.07
C LEU A 26 -3.94 2.74 -0.04
N ALA A 27 -3.84 3.21 -1.27
CA ALA A 27 -3.33 2.42 -2.40
C ALA A 27 -1.85 2.05 -2.20
N ASP A 28 -1.04 2.98 -1.73
CA ASP A 28 0.36 2.74 -1.38
C ASP A 28 0.48 1.68 -0.26
N GLN A 29 -0.30 1.80 0.81
CA GLN A 29 -0.30 0.80 1.89
C GLN A 29 -0.79 -0.57 1.41
N THR A 30 -1.81 -0.59 0.54
CA THR A 30 -2.40 -1.82 -0.01
C THR A 30 -1.46 -2.50 -1.00
N THR A 31 -0.55 -1.77 -1.64
CA THR A 31 0.47 -2.35 -2.55
C THR A 31 1.75 -2.74 -1.81
N GLN A 32 2.16 -1.97 -0.80
CA GLN A 32 3.33 -2.26 0.03
C GLN A 32 3.16 -3.54 0.87
N THR A 33 1.97 -3.76 1.44
CA THR A 33 1.70 -4.91 2.31
C THR A 33 1.85 -6.28 1.60
N PRO A 34 1.20 -6.56 0.47
CA PRO A 34 1.40 -7.83 -0.24
C PRO A 34 2.81 -7.94 -0.84
N THR A 35 3.42 -6.84 -1.28
CA THR A 35 4.78 -6.85 -1.84
C THR A 35 5.81 -7.27 -0.79
N ALA A 36 5.76 -6.69 0.41
CA ALA A 36 6.64 -7.07 1.51
C ALA A 36 6.42 -8.53 1.95
N ILE A 37 5.16 -8.99 2.00
CA ILE A 37 4.82 -10.38 2.31
C ILE A 37 5.42 -11.34 1.27
N LEU A 38 5.30 -11.03 -0.03
CA LEU A 38 5.86 -11.84 -1.10
C LEU A 38 7.38 -11.88 -1.04
N GLN A 39 8.04 -10.73 -0.81
CA GLN A 39 9.49 -10.67 -0.65
C GLN A 39 9.98 -11.51 0.53
N HIS A 40 9.34 -11.40 1.70
CA HIS A 40 9.67 -12.22 2.86
C HIS A 40 9.47 -13.71 2.58
N ARG A 41 8.37 -14.08 1.91
CA ARG A 41 8.11 -15.47 1.53
C ARG A 41 9.22 -16.02 0.64
N MET A 42 9.65 -15.26 -0.38
CA MET A 42 10.73 -15.67 -1.27
C MET A 42 12.05 -15.89 -0.52
N VAL A 43 12.42 -14.99 0.40
CA VAL A 43 13.63 -15.13 1.22
C VAL A 43 13.54 -16.36 2.13
N LEU A 44 12.39 -16.57 2.78
CA LEU A 44 12.16 -17.72 3.63
C LEU A 44 12.20 -19.04 2.83
N ASP A 45 11.62 -19.08 1.63
CA ASP A 45 11.66 -20.27 0.76
C ASP A 45 13.08 -20.57 0.29
N TYR A 46 13.89 -19.54 0.00
CA TYR A 46 15.31 -19.69 -0.31
C TYR A 46 16.11 -20.25 0.87
N LEU A 47 15.98 -19.64 2.05
CA LEU A 47 16.67 -20.10 3.26
C LEU A 47 16.26 -21.53 3.61
N ARG A 48 14.98 -21.87 3.49
CA ARG A 48 14.50 -23.23 3.72
C ARG A 48 15.10 -24.24 2.74
N ALA A 49 15.27 -23.88 1.46
CA ALA A 49 15.92 -24.75 0.48
C ALA A 49 17.41 -24.97 0.81
N GLU A 50 18.08 -23.94 1.32
CA GLU A 50 19.47 -24.00 1.77
C GLU A 50 19.62 -24.86 3.04
N GLU A 51 18.80 -24.62 4.07
CA GLU A 51 18.80 -25.36 5.33
C GLU A 51 18.30 -26.81 5.16
N GLY A 52 17.41 -27.08 4.22
CA GLY A 52 16.94 -28.43 3.87
C GLY A 52 18.06 -29.36 3.39
N GLY A 53 19.15 -28.82 2.84
CA GLY A 53 20.37 -29.57 2.52
C GLY A 53 21.28 -29.82 3.72
N ILE A 54 21.15 -29.04 4.80
CA ILE A 54 21.96 -29.14 6.02
C ILE A 54 21.32 -30.13 7.01
N CYS A 55 19.98 -30.21 7.06
CA CYS A 55 19.25 -31.14 7.93
C CYS A 55 19.28 -32.63 7.47
N GLY A 56 19.81 -32.92 6.28
CA GLY A 56 20.02 -34.29 5.77
C GLY A 56 21.41 -34.87 6.06
N LYS A 57 22.26 -34.13 6.77
CA LYS A 57 23.65 -34.53 7.09
C LYS A 57 23.74 -35.03 8.53
N LEU A 58 23.12 -36.17 8.81
CA LEU A 58 23.44 -37.04 9.95
C LEU A 58 23.59 -38.46 9.46
#